data_AF-A0A9D8SMG3-F1
#
_entry.id   AF-A0A9D8SMG3-F1
#
_cell.length_a   1.000
_cell.length_b   1.000
_cell.length_c   1.000
_cell.angle_alpha   90.00
_cell.angle_beta   90.00
_cell.angle_gamma   90.00
#
_symmetry.space_group_name_H-M   'P 1'
#
loop_
_entity.id
_entity.type
_entity.pdbx_description
1 polymer ?
#
loop_
_entity_poly.entity_id
_entity_poly.type
_entity_poly.pdbx_seq_one_letter_code
_entity_poly.pdbx_strand_id
1 'polypeptide(L)'
;MMYDKNFIKSYSNRIKMNYDELKSSKYGVTMLLCSFIGVMGVIDSDLRNTLFEEEDIPEYGELKINIVSEKDDNDVQAFFRHLRNSLCHLKIDESRISAESSNISKIKLEDCSKGNIKKFEYDLNITDLENLFYFIINKITIKLEEEDK
;
A
#
# COMPACT_ATOMS: atom_id res chain seq x y z
N MET A 1 7.33 18.22 -1.00
CA MET A 1 6.15 18.16 -0.11
C MET A 1 4.99 19.04 -0.57
N MET A 2 3.95 18.40 -1.11
CA MET A 2 2.67 19.04 -1.49
C MET A 2 1.81 19.40 -0.27
N TYR A 3 1.95 18.66 0.82
CA TYR A 3 1.30 18.91 2.12
C TYR A 3 2.36 19.09 3.20
N ASP A 4 2.03 19.83 4.27
CA ASP A 4 2.93 19.95 5.42
C ASP A 4 2.96 18.66 6.27
N LYS A 5 4.04 18.49 7.03
CA LYS A 5 4.29 17.28 7.83
C LYS A 5 3.19 17.02 8.87
N ASN A 6 2.69 18.07 9.53
CA ASN A 6 1.64 17.94 10.55
C ASN A 6 0.33 17.47 9.93
N PHE A 7 -0.01 17.99 8.75
CA PHE A 7 -1.15 17.51 7.99
C PHE A 7 -1.01 16.03 7.64
N ILE A 8 0.11 15.60 7.05
CA ILE A 8 0.32 14.20 6.62
C ILE A 8 0.22 13.24 7.81
N LYS A 9 0.85 13.59 8.94
CA LYS A 9 0.80 12.81 10.18
C LYS A 9 -0.63 12.72 10.74
N SER A 10 -1.30 13.86 10.89
CA SER A 10 -2.66 13.93 11.42
C SER A 10 -3.68 13.22 10.53
N TYR A 11 -3.54 13.36 9.21
CA TYR A 11 -4.39 12.68 8.23
C TYR A 11 -4.21 11.16 8.27
N SER A 12 -2.96 10.69 8.23
CA SER A 12 -2.66 9.24 8.28
C SER A 12 -3.18 8.58 9.56
N ASN A 13 -2.99 9.23 10.72
CA ASN A 13 -3.51 8.72 11.98
C ASN A 13 -5.04 8.68 12.04
N ARG A 14 -5.73 9.71 11.51
CA ARG A 14 -7.20 9.70 11.43
C ARG A 14 -7.72 8.60 10.52
N ILE A 15 -7.07 8.36 9.38
CA ILE A 15 -7.43 7.23 8.50
C ILE A 15 -7.28 5.89 9.23
N LYS A 16 -6.16 5.70 9.95
CA LYS A 16 -5.95 4.49 10.77
C LYS A 16 -7.08 4.30 11.78
N MET A 17 -7.41 5.34 12.54
CA MET A 17 -8.47 5.28 13.55
C MET A 17 -9.81 4.92 12.92
N ASN A 18 -10.19 5.58 11.82
CA ASN A 18 -11.44 5.30 11.12
C ASN A 18 -11.50 3.86 10.60
N TYR A 19 -10.37 3.33 10.10
CA TYR A 19 -10.30 1.93 9.69
C TYR A 19 -10.44 0.99 10.87
N ASP A 20 -9.71 1.22 11.96
CA ASP A 20 -9.76 0.42 13.19
C ASP A 20 -11.20 0.32 13.76
N GLU A 21 -11.99 1.38 13.65
CA GLU A 21 -13.40 1.41 14.07
C GLU A 21 -14.33 0.63 13.13
N LEU A 22 -14.01 0.55 11.84
CA LEU A 22 -14.92 0.06 10.79
C LEU A 22 -14.51 -1.29 10.20
N LYS A 23 -13.32 -1.81 10.56
CA LYS A 23 -12.77 -3.04 9.96
C LYS A 23 -13.58 -4.30 10.22
N SER A 24 -14.33 -4.35 11.33
CA SER A 24 -15.23 -5.47 11.66
C SER A 24 -16.55 -5.44 10.90
N SER A 25 -16.82 -4.40 10.10
CA SER A 25 -18.02 -4.33 9.27
C SER A 25 -17.92 -5.25 8.05
N LYS A 26 -19.06 -5.54 7.41
CA LYS A 26 -19.09 -6.25 6.12
C LYS A 26 -18.35 -5.54 4.98
N TYR A 27 -17.91 -4.29 5.20
CA TYR A 27 -17.14 -3.49 4.26
C TYR A 27 -15.67 -3.34 4.65
N GLY A 28 -15.19 -4.13 5.63
CA GLY A 28 -13.82 -4.00 6.17
C GLY A 28 -12.72 -3.97 5.10
N VAL A 29 -12.82 -4.83 4.08
CA VAL A 29 -11.84 -4.87 2.98
C VAL A 29 -11.91 -3.63 2.09
N THR A 30 -13.12 -3.17 1.77
CA THR A 30 -13.31 -1.90 1.03
C THR A 30 -12.72 -0.73 1.82
N MET A 31 -12.98 -0.69 3.13
CA MET A 31 -12.44 0.35 4.01
C MET A 31 -10.91 0.29 4.09
N LEU A 32 -10.32 -0.91 4.16
CA LEU A 32 -8.86 -1.09 4.13
C LEU A 32 -8.26 -0.49 2.84
N LEU A 33 -8.82 -0.85 1.69
CA LEU A 33 -8.33 -0.36 0.39
C LEU A 33 -8.47 1.15 0.23
N CYS A 34 -9.62 1.70 0.58
CA CYS A 34 -9.85 3.14 0.56
C CYS A 34 -8.89 3.88 1.52
N SER A 35 -8.66 3.33 2.70
CA SER A 35 -7.71 3.87 3.69
C SER A 35 -6.28 3.85 3.16
N PHE A 36 -5.87 2.73 2.55
CA PHE A 36 -4.56 2.56 1.94
C PHE A 36 -4.32 3.58 0.82
N ILE A 37 -5.28 3.72 -0.10
CA ILE A 37 -5.22 4.70 -1.20
C ILE A 37 -5.16 6.12 -0.63
N GLY A 38 -5.98 6.42 0.38
CA GLY A 38 -6.00 7.73 1.04
C GLY A 38 -4.63 8.11 1.58
N VAL A 39 -3.98 7.20 2.31
CA VAL A 39 -2.63 7.41 2.86
C VAL A 39 -1.59 7.54 1.74
N MET A 40 -1.59 6.62 0.77
CA MET A 40 -0.63 6.66 -0.35
C MET A 40 -0.79 7.89 -1.26
N GLY A 41 -1.97 8.52 -1.26
CA GLY A 41 -2.25 9.74 -2.01
C GLY A 41 -1.67 11.01 -1.39
N VAL A 42 -1.40 11.03 -0.08
CA VAL A 42 -0.81 12.19 0.61
C VAL A 42 0.71 12.09 0.77
N ILE A 43 1.28 10.90 0.56
CA ILE A 43 2.73 10.69 0.53
C ILE A 43 3.25 11.01 -0.87
N ASP A 44 4.07 12.06 -0.99
CA ASP A 44 4.69 12.43 -2.26
C ASP A 44 5.92 11.56 -2.59
N SER A 45 6.59 11.85 -3.70
CA SER A 45 7.79 11.10 -4.11
C SER A 45 8.91 11.17 -3.09
N ASP A 46 9.11 12.35 -2.49
CA ASP A 46 10.26 12.60 -1.63
C ASP A 46 10.07 11.84 -0.31
N LEU A 47 8.90 12.01 0.33
CA LEU A 47 8.57 11.29 1.55
C LEU A 47 8.52 9.78 1.30
N ARG A 48 7.98 9.31 0.17
CA ARG A 48 7.99 7.88 -0.17
C ARG A 48 9.41 7.34 -0.26
N ASN A 49 10.30 8.04 -0.97
CA ASN A 49 11.68 7.60 -1.13
C ASN A 49 12.36 7.51 0.24
N THR A 50 12.19 8.53 1.09
CA THR A 50 12.78 8.55 2.44
C THR A 50 12.18 7.50 3.39
N LEU A 51 10.88 7.21 3.30
CA LEU A 51 10.24 6.18 4.14
C LEU A 51 10.73 4.76 3.83
N PHE A 52 11.21 4.56 2.60
CA PHE A 52 11.56 3.25 2.05
C PHE A 52 13.01 3.20 1.55
N GLU A 53 13.87 4.09 2.09
CA GLU A 53 15.32 4.12 1.86
C GLU A 53 16.07 3.07 2.71
N GLU A 54 15.47 2.60 3.82
CA GLU A 54 16.04 1.60 4.72
C GLU A 54 15.34 0.23 4.56
N GLU A 55 16.14 -0.83 4.40
CA GLU A 55 15.73 -2.24 4.27
C GLU A 55 15.01 -2.73 5.53
N ASP A 56 13.71 -2.48 5.61
CA ASP A 56 12.96 -2.77 6.82
C ASP A 56 11.50 -3.11 6.50
N ILE A 57 11.23 -3.64 5.29
CA ILE A 57 9.93 -4.26 5.02
C ILE A 57 9.93 -5.64 5.70
N PRO A 58 8.99 -5.90 6.61
CA PRO A 58 8.81 -7.25 7.15
C PRO A 58 8.62 -8.24 5.99
N GLU A 59 9.06 -9.49 6.15
CA GLU A 59 8.79 -10.59 5.20
C GLU A 59 7.27 -10.89 5.11
N TYR A 60 6.49 -9.95 4.59
CA TYR A 60 5.06 -10.08 4.35
C TYR A 60 4.89 -10.93 3.08
N GLY A 61 5.01 -12.24 3.30
CA GLY A 61 5.15 -13.22 2.24
C GLY A 61 6.54 -13.15 1.62
N GLU A 62 7.09 -14.30 1.25
CA GLU A 62 8.20 -14.33 0.29
C GLU A 62 7.81 -13.43 -0.88
N LEU A 63 8.47 -12.27 -1.03
CA LEU A 63 8.33 -11.35 -2.15
C LEU A 63 8.81 -12.05 -3.42
N LYS A 64 8.07 -13.04 -3.90
CA LYS A 64 8.13 -13.51 -5.27
C LYS A 64 7.38 -12.50 -6.11
N ILE A 65 7.90 -11.27 -6.12
CA ILE A 65 7.49 -10.32 -7.13
C ILE A 65 7.96 -10.93 -8.43
N ASN A 66 7.04 -11.51 -9.20
CA ASN A 66 7.29 -11.74 -10.62
C ASN A 66 7.25 -10.35 -11.28
N ILE A 67 8.27 -9.53 -11.00
CA ILE A 67 8.58 -8.36 -11.82
C ILE A 67 8.98 -8.94 -13.16
N VAL A 68 8.04 -8.95 -14.10
CA VAL A 68 8.31 -9.33 -15.49
C VAL A 68 8.96 -8.11 -16.16
N SER A 69 10.16 -7.75 -15.71
CA SER A 69 10.95 -6.61 -16.18
C SER A 69 12.41 -6.83 -15.76
N GLU A 70 13.32 -7.01 -16.73
CA GLU A 70 14.78 -7.14 -16.53
C GLU A 70 15.46 -5.92 -15.86
N LYS A 71 14.71 -4.96 -15.30
CA LYS A 71 15.22 -3.65 -14.85
C LYS A 71 14.93 -3.24 -13.41
N ASP A 72 14.03 -3.92 -12.70
CA ASP A 72 13.56 -3.48 -11.38
C ASP A 72 13.81 -4.54 -10.28
N ASP A 73 14.92 -5.29 -10.36
CA ASP A 73 15.27 -6.32 -9.38
C ASP A 73 15.18 -5.79 -7.93
N ASN A 74 14.30 -6.38 -7.12
CA ASN A 74 14.16 -6.19 -5.67
C ASN A 74 14.12 -4.74 -5.14
N ASP A 75 13.69 -3.77 -5.95
CA ASP A 75 13.54 -2.39 -5.50
C ASP A 75 12.23 -2.20 -4.73
N VAL A 76 12.36 -2.08 -3.41
CA VAL A 76 11.29 -1.73 -2.47
C VAL A 76 10.51 -0.49 -2.90
N GLN A 77 11.20 0.52 -3.42
CA GLN A 77 10.55 1.75 -3.87
C GLN A 77 9.71 1.50 -5.12
N ALA A 78 10.17 0.61 -6.00
CA ALA A 78 9.39 0.15 -7.14
C ALA A 78 8.15 -0.61 -6.69
N PHE A 79 8.24 -1.50 -5.69
CA PHE A 79 7.07 -2.19 -5.12
C PHE A 79 6.01 -1.21 -4.63
N PHE A 80 6.34 -0.25 -3.76
CA PHE A 80 5.35 0.71 -3.25
C PHE A 80 4.78 1.63 -4.33
N ARG A 81 5.60 2.01 -5.32
CA ARG A 81 5.14 2.78 -6.47
C ARG A 81 4.12 1.99 -7.29
N HIS A 82 4.43 0.73 -7.61
CA HIS A 82 3.53 -0.15 -8.37
C HIS A 82 2.27 -0.50 -7.58
N LEU A 83 2.39 -0.80 -6.29
CA LEU A 83 1.26 -1.02 -5.40
C LEU A 83 0.32 0.18 -5.37
N ARG A 84 0.83 1.41 -5.21
CA ARG A 84 0.02 2.63 -5.28
C ARG A 84 -0.65 2.76 -6.64
N ASN A 85 0.10 2.63 -7.72
CA ASN A 85 -0.43 2.77 -9.07
C ASN A 85 -1.52 1.74 -9.36
N SER A 86 -1.30 0.48 -8.97
CA SER A 86 -2.31 -0.57 -8.96
C SER A 86 -3.53 -0.06 -8.21
N LEU A 87 -3.45 0.22 -6.91
CA LEU A 87 -4.62 0.61 -6.13
C LEU A 87 -5.37 1.84 -6.69
N CYS A 88 -4.67 2.82 -7.28
CA CYS A 88 -5.30 4.01 -7.87
C CYS A 88 -5.97 3.76 -9.23
N HIS A 89 -5.47 2.80 -10.02
CA HIS A 89 -5.96 2.53 -11.38
C HIS A 89 -6.72 1.20 -11.50
N LEU A 90 -6.71 0.39 -10.44
CA LEU A 90 -7.33 -0.92 -10.38
C LEU A 90 -8.84 -0.78 -10.31
N LYS A 91 -9.51 -1.27 -11.34
CA LYS A 91 -10.92 -1.63 -11.21
C LYS A 91 -11.00 -2.96 -10.49
N ILE A 92 -11.52 -2.97 -9.26
CA ILE A 92 -11.72 -4.20 -8.50
C ILE A 92 -12.99 -4.89 -9.03
N ASP A 93 -12.81 -6.11 -9.56
CA ASP A 93 -13.87 -6.97 -10.05
C ASP A 93 -13.64 -8.42 -9.60
N GLU A 94 -14.59 -9.31 -9.92
CA GLU A 94 -14.57 -10.71 -9.51
C GLU A 94 -13.32 -11.47 -10.00
N SER A 95 -12.67 -11.03 -11.08
CA SER A 95 -11.46 -11.68 -11.60
C SER A 95 -10.20 -11.36 -10.78
N ARG A 96 -10.30 -10.40 -9.85
CA ARG A 96 -9.19 -9.91 -9.02
C ARG A 96 -9.39 -10.21 -7.54
N ILE A 97 -10.53 -10.77 -7.18
CA ILE A 97 -10.89 -11.09 -5.80
C ILE A 97 -10.89 -12.60 -5.66
N SER A 98 -10.13 -13.11 -4.69
CA SER A 98 -10.36 -14.45 -4.14
C SER A 98 -11.12 -14.31 -2.82
N ALA A 99 -12.17 -15.10 -2.65
CA ALA A 99 -12.99 -15.09 -1.44
C ALA A 99 -13.15 -16.50 -0.86
N GLU A 100 -13.01 -16.60 0.45
CA GLU A 100 -13.28 -17.81 1.22
C GLU A 100 -14.49 -17.56 2.13
N SER A 101 -15.53 -18.39 2.03
CA SER A 101 -16.73 -18.27 2.87
C SER A 101 -17.35 -16.87 2.89
N SER A 102 -17.44 -16.22 1.70
CA SER A 102 -17.93 -14.84 1.52
C SER A 102 -17.04 -13.71 2.06
N ASN A 103 -15.86 -14.04 2.61
CA ASN A 103 -14.85 -13.07 3.01
C ASN A 103 -13.77 -12.99 1.93
N ILE A 104 -13.44 -11.77 1.49
CA ILE A 104 -12.32 -11.56 0.57
C ILE A 104 -11.03 -11.95 1.31
N SER A 105 -10.31 -12.95 0.80
CA SER A 105 -9.07 -13.44 1.40
C SER A 105 -7.84 -12.85 0.73
N LYS A 106 -7.93 -12.53 -0.57
CA LYS A 106 -6.81 -12.05 -1.38
C LYS A 106 -7.27 -11.15 -2.51
N ILE A 107 -6.41 -10.19 -2.86
CA ILE A 107 -6.59 -9.28 -3.99
C ILE A 107 -5.41 -9.40 -4.95
N LYS A 108 -5.74 -9.50 -6.24
CA LYS A 108 -4.78 -9.47 -7.34
C LYS A 108 -4.55 -8.04 -7.80
N LEU A 109 -3.34 -7.55 -7.58
CA LEU A 109 -2.88 -6.22 -7.95
C LEU A 109 -2.07 -6.27 -9.24
N GLU A 110 -2.28 -5.31 -10.14
CA GLU A 110 -1.55 -5.23 -11.41
C GLU A 110 -1.20 -3.77 -11.75
N ASP A 111 -0.01 -3.52 -12.30
CA ASP A 111 0.39 -2.20 -12.83
C ASP A 111 1.04 -2.36 -14.22
N CYS A 112 0.73 -1.41 -15.10
CA CYS A 112 1.22 -1.35 -16.48
C CYS A 112 1.99 -0.05 -16.68
N SER A 113 3.31 -0.12 -16.88
CA SER A 113 4.03 1.04 -17.44
C SER A 113 3.83 1.05 -18.96
N LYS A 114 3.45 2.21 -19.53
CA LYS A 114 3.33 2.50 -20.98
C LYS A 114 3.83 1.39 -21.92
N GLY A 115 2.91 0.69 -22.60
CA GLY A 115 3.25 -0.25 -23.68
C GLY A 115 2.69 -1.68 -23.58
N ASN A 116 1.57 -1.92 -22.88
CA ASN A 116 0.87 -3.21 -22.84
C ASN A 116 1.63 -4.41 -22.23
N ILE A 117 2.77 -4.19 -21.59
CA ILE A 117 3.46 -5.23 -20.81
C ILE A 117 3.08 -5.06 -19.34
N LYS A 118 2.42 -6.06 -18.76
CA LYS A 118 2.19 -6.13 -17.31
C LYS A 118 3.54 -6.26 -16.62
N LYS A 119 3.92 -5.28 -15.80
CA LYS A 119 5.22 -5.28 -15.11
C LYS A 119 5.13 -5.69 -13.65
N PHE A 120 3.95 -5.54 -13.07
CA PHE A 120 3.67 -5.90 -11.69
C PHE A 120 2.40 -6.74 -11.67
N GLU A 121 2.47 -7.92 -11.08
CA GLU A 121 1.34 -8.78 -10.75
C GLU A 121 1.60 -9.37 -9.37
N TYR A 122 0.70 -9.12 -8.41
CA TYR A 122 0.89 -9.60 -7.04
C TYR A 122 -0.42 -10.00 -6.40
N ASP A 123 -0.40 -11.18 -5.79
CA ASP A 123 -1.48 -11.74 -4.99
C ASP A 123 -1.24 -11.39 -3.52
N LEU A 124 -1.98 -10.42 -2.99
CA LEU A 124 -1.78 -9.96 -1.62
C LEU A 124 -2.96 -10.41 -0.75
N ASN A 125 -2.67 -11.15 0.32
CA ASN A 125 -3.72 -11.54 1.27
C ASN A 125 -4.20 -10.30 2.04
N ILE A 126 -5.46 -10.27 2.43
CA ILE A 126 -6.01 -9.11 3.15
C ILE A 126 -5.27 -8.83 4.45
N THR A 127 -4.86 -9.87 5.17
CA THR A 127 -4.03 -9.73 6.38
C THR A 127 -2.68 -9.07 6.09
N ASP A 128 -2.03 -9.44 4.98
CA ASP A 128 -0.76 -8.83 4.59
C ASP A 128 -0.97 -7.36 4.18
N LEU A 129 -2.10 -7.06 3.54
CA LEU A 129 -2.44 -5.68 3.17
C LEU A 129 -2.70 -4.80 4.39
N GLU A 130 -3.39 -5.35 5.40
CA GLU A 130 -3.64 -4.68 6.67
C GLU A 130 -2.33 -4.45 7.43
N ASN A 131 -1.45 -5.45 7.48
CA ASN A 131 -0.13 -5.30 8.10
C ASN A 131 0.70 -4.23 7.40
N LEU A 132 0.72 -4.25 6.06
CA LEU A 132 1.41 -3.25 5.26
C LEU A 132 0.86 -1.84 5.47
N PHE A 133 -0.47 -1.71 5.58
CA PHE A 133 -1.14 -0.46 5.90
C PHE A 133 -0.64 0.12 7.24
N TYR A 134 -0.64 -0.68 8.30
CA TYR A 134 -0.14 -0.21 9.60
C TYR A 134 1.35 0.08 9.58
N PHE A 135 2.15 -0.72 8.88
CA PHE A 135 3.58 -0.50 8.71
C PHE A 135 3.88 0.88 8.11
N ILE A 136 3.19 1.24 7.02
CA ILE A 136 3.34 2.53 6.35
C ILE A 136 3.01 3.68 7.31
N ILE A 137 1.87 3.59 8.02
CA ILE A 137 1.45 4.65 8.95
C ILE A 137 2.43 4.80 10.11
N ASN A 138 2.97 3.69 10.61
CA ASN A 138 3.98 3.71 11.65
C ASN A 138 5.27 4.39 11.17
N LYS A 139 5.76 4.03 9.98
CA LYS A 139 6.95 4.66 9.36
C LYS A 139 6.73 6.17 9.14
N ILE A 140 5.55 6.60 8.65
CA ILE A 140 5.19 8.02 8.54
C ILE A 140 5.28 8.71 9.89
N THR A 141 4.69 8.11 10.93
CA THR A 141 4.61 8.71 12.26
C THR A 141 6.01 8.88 12.87
N ILE A 142 6.83 7.83 12.83
CA ILE A 142 8.21 7.85 13.36
C ILE A 142 9.04 8.90 12.62
N LYS A 143 9.03 8.85 11.27
CA LYS A 143 9.88 9.73 10.48
C LYS A 143 9.56 11.21 10.69
N LEU A 144 8.27 11.55 10.69
CA LEU A 144 7.85 12.93 10.87
C LEU A 144 8.04 13.42 12.32
N GLU A 145 8.19 12.53 13.31
CA GLU A 145 8.57 12.88 14.69
C GLU A 145 10.07 13.11 14.88
N GLU A 146 10.91 12.41 14.11
CA GLU A 146 12.36 12.60 14.13
C GLU A 146 12.79 13.94 13.54
N GLU A 147 12.07 14.41 12.52
CA GLU A 147 12.37 15.68 11.84
C GLU A 147 11.91 16.93 12.60
N ASP A 148 11.15 16.77 13.69
CA ASP A 148 10.73 17.84 14.60
C ASP A 148 11.68 18.02 15.80
N LYS A 149 12.75 17.21 15.91
CA LYS A 149 13.80 17.27 16.95
C LYS A 149 15.07 17.94 16.44
#